data_AF-A0A3C1V6B1-F1
#
_entry.id   AF-A0A3C1V6B1-F1
#
_cell.length_a   1.000
_cell.length_b   1.000
_cell.length_c   1.000
_cell.angle_alpha   90.00
_cell.angle_beta   90.00
_cell.angle_gamma   90.00
#
_symmetry.space_group_name_H-M   'P 1'
#
loop_
_entity.id
_entity.type
_entity.pdbx_description
1 polymer ?
#
loop_
_entity_poly.entity_id
_entity_poly.type
_entity_poly.pdbx_seq_one_letter_code
_entity_poly.pdbx_strand_id
1 'polypeptide(L)'
;MLLVATVVMLAADHNRPWKKYQRTFRALETWSAAAQVDSEDSLAFQAKSTELEASLAEVRRADLDPALVTEFLERAGTVKEDTEAAAFAKEDVSRLLEAKDSDSRFQIRGDLLQRFQDIVDRSKFREDNLAGSLKLWKAKLDKGRADYELAVSEEKDDSKQKELLALADDNRKEVTEATLAFQAANTHRKQLVETLKKITATE
;
A
#
# COMPACT_ATOMS: atom_id res chain seq x y z
N MET A 1 -12.67 -35.80 -70.17
CA MET A 1 -13.55 -36.80 -69.54
C MET A 1 -13.02 -37.26 -68.17
N LEU A 2 -11.76 -37.73 -68.05
CA LEU A 2 -11.22 -38.21 -66.76
C LEU A 2 -11.23 -37.17 -65.62
N LEU A 3 -10.88 -35.90 -65.91
CA LEU A 3 -10.87 -34.83 -64.90
C LEU A 3 -12.27 -34.49 -64.35
N VAL A 4 -13.30 -34.57 -65.20
CA VAL A 4 -14.69 -34.35 -64.79
C VAL A 4 -15.17 -35.50 -63.90
N ALA A 5 -14.80 -36.74 -64.24
CA ALA A 5 -15.14 -37.91 -63.44
C ALA A 5 -14.46 -37.89 -62.06
N THR A 6 -13.19 -37.48 -61.96
CA THR A 6 -12.51 -37.34 -60.66
C THR A 6 -13.11 -36.21 -59.82
N VAL A 7 -13.49 -35.09 -60.41
CA VAL A 7 -14.15 -33.99 -59.68
C VAL A 7 -15.53 -34.43 -59.15
N VAL A 8 -16.31 -35.15 -59.95
CA VAL A 8 -17.64 -35.66 -59.52
C VAL A 8 -17.48 -36.70 -58.42
N MET A 9 -16.52 -37.62 -58.54
CA MET A 9 -16.26 -38.63 -57.51
C MET A 9 -15.76 -37.99 -56.20
N LEU A 10 -14.91 -36.96 -56.28
CA LEU A 10 -14.45 -36.19 -55.12
C LEU A 10 -15.60 -35.42 -54.47
N ALA A 11 -16.49 -34.80 -55.25
CA ALA A 11 -17.65 -34.07 -54.73
C ALA A 11 -18.64 -35.01 -54.04
N ALA A 12 -18.93 -36.16 -54.66
CA ALA A 12 -19.79 -37.20 -54.08
C ALA A 12 -19.18 -37.77 -52.79
N ASP A 13 -17.86 -37.98 -52.75
CA ASP A 13 -17.16 -38.42 -51.55
C ASP A 13 -17.12 -37.33 -50.46
N HIS A 14 -16.93 -36.06 -50.83
CA HIS A 14 -16.91 -34.94 -49.87
C HIS A 14 -18.28 -34.69 -49.23
N ASN A 15 -19.36 -34.85 -49.99
CA ASN A 15 -20.73 -34.60 -49.55
C ASN A 15 -21.43 -35.84 -48.96
N ARG A 16 -20.70 -36.91 -48.66
CA ARG A 16 -21.30 -38.09 -48.02
C ARG A 16 -21.92 -37.69 -46.66
N PRO A 17 -23.18 -38.08 -46.37
CA PRO A 17 -23.88 -37.68 -45.15
C PRO A 17 -23.10 -38.00 -43.86
N TRP A 18 -22.42 -39.15 -43.82
CA TRP A 18 -21.63 -39.58 -42.66
C TRP A 18 -20.44 -38.66 -42.35
N LYS A 19 -19.88 -37.94 -43.34
CA LYS A 19 -18.78 -36.98 -43.08
C LYS A 19 -19.27 -35.76 -42.31
N LYS A 20 -20.52 -35.33 -42.51
CA LYS A 20 -21.13 -34.25 -41.72
C LYS A 20 -21.26 -34.70 -40.26
N TYR A 21 -21.81 -35.90 -40.02
CA TYR A 21 -21.90 -36.49 -38.69
C TYR A 21 -20.54 -36.67 -38.02
N GLN A 22 -19.54 -37.15 -38.77
CA GLN A 22 -18.18 -37.35 -38.27
C GLN A 22 -17.52 -36.02 -37.85
N ARG A 23 -17.70 -34.94 -38.61
CA ARG A 23 -17.17 -33.61 -38.26
C ARG A 23 -17.86 -33.05 -37.02
N THR A 24 -19.18 -33.14 -36.93
CA THR A 24 -19.92 -32.71 -35.74
C THR A 24 -19.56 -33.51 -34.50
N PHE A 25 -19.34 -34.82 -34.65
CA PHE A 25 -18.91 -35.67 -33.55
C PHE A 25 -17.51 -35.31 -33.06
N ARG A 26 -16.54 -35.12 -33.97
CA ARG A 26 -15.19 -34.63 -33.61
C ARG A 26 -15.21 -33.27 -32.92
N ALA A 27 -16.06 -32.35 -33.39
CA ALA A 27 -16.20 -31.04 -32.77
C ALA A 27 -16.78 -31.17 -31.34
N LEU A 28 -17.76 -32.05 -31.15
CA LEU A 28 -18.32 -32.35 -29.83
C LEU A 28 -17.28 -32.99 -28.90
N GLU A 29 -16.53 -33.98 -29.38
CA GLU A 29 -15.45 -34.63 -28.62
C GLU A 29 -14.39 -33.61 -28.19
N THR A 30 -13.94 -32.76 -29.11
CA THR A 30 -12.95 -31.71 -28.83
C THR A 30 -13.48 -30.72 -27.79
N TRP A 31 -14.74 -30.29 -27.94
CA TRP A 31 -15.37 -29.40 -26.98
C TRP A 31 -15.54 -30.07 -25.60
N SER A 32 -15.97 -31.34 -25.55
CA SER A 32 -16.10 -32.06 -24.28
C SER A 32 -14.77 -32.27 -23.58
N ALA A 33 -13.70 -32.54 -24.33
CA ALA A 33 -12.36 -32.65 -23.79
C ALA A 33 -11.88 -31.30 -23.22
N ALA A 34 -12.10 -30.20 -23.96
CA ALA A 34 -11.79 -28.86 -23.47
C ALA A 34 -12.61 -28.49 -22.22
N ALA A 35 -13.91 -28.78 -22.21
CA ALA A 35 -14.79 -28.53 -21.06
C ALA A 35 -14.39 -29.35 -19.83
N GLN A 36 -13.90 -30.59 -20.02
CA GLN A 36 -13.39 -31.40 -18.92
C GLN A 36 -12.10 -30.79 -18.34
N VAL A 37 -11.17 -30.35 -19.20
CA VAL A 37 -9.95 -29.64 -18.76
C VAL A 37 -10.32 -28.37 -17.99
N ASP A 38 -11.23 -27.55 -18.52
CA ASP A 38 -11.68 -26.32 -17.84
C ASP A 38 -12.32 -26.61 -16.48
N SER A 39 -13.07 -27.72 -16.37
CA SER A 39 -13.66 -28.17 -15.11
C SER A 39 -12.59 -28.63 -14.11
N GLU A 40 -11.60 -29.39 -14.57
CA GLU A 40 -10.47 -29.84 -13.74
C GLU A 40 -9.64 -28.65 -13.25
N ASP A 41 -9.37 -27.68 -14.12
CA ASP A 41 -8.67 -26.43 -13.78
C ASP A 41 -9.45 -25.59 -12.77
N SER A 42 -10.78 -25.50 -12.93
CA SER A 42 -11.65 -24.81 -11.97
C SER A 42 -11.63 -25.47 -10.59
N LEU A 43 -11.68 -26.80 -10.55
CA LEU A 43 -11.58 -27.56 -9.29
C LEU A 43 -10.21 -27.42 -8.65
N ALA A 44 -9.14 -27.46 -9.45
CA ALA A 44 -7.77 -27.26 -8.97
C ALA A 44 -7.57 -25.84 -8.41
N PHE A 45 -8.12 -24.82 -9.08
CA PHE A 45 -8.11 -23.45 -8.58
C PHE A 45 -8.89 -23.31 -7.27
N GLN A 46 -10.08 -23.91 -7.18
CA GLN A 46 -10.88 -23.89 -5.97
C GLN A 46 -10.15 -24.59 -4.81
N ALA A 47 -9.60 -25.79 -5.04
CA ALA A 47 -8.85 -26.54 -4.04
C ALA A 47 -7.65 -25.73 -3.52
N LYS A 48 -6.87 -25.13 -4.44
CA LYS A 48 -5.75 -24.28 -4.08
C LYS A 48 -6.17 -23.02 -3.32
N SER A 49 -7.30 -22.42 -3.69
CA SER A 49 -7.87 -21.27 -2.97
C SER A 49 -8.23 -21.66 -1.54
N THR A 50 -8.90 -22.80 -1.35
CA THR A 50 -9.25 -23.30 -0.01
C THR A 50 -8.02 -23.64 0.84
N GLU A 51 -6.98 -24.21 0.23
CA GLU A 51 -5.70 -24.50 0.89
C GLU A 51 -5.01 -23.21 1.35
N LEU A 52 -4.93 -22.21 0.47
CA LEU A 52 -4.32 -20.92 0.78
C LEU A 52 -5.11 -20.16 1.85
N GLU A 53 -6.44 -20.15 1.77
CA GLU A 53 -7.30 -19.54 2.79
C GLU A 53 -7.11 -20.21 4.16
N ALA A 54 -6.99 -21.54 4.21
CA ALA A 54 -6.70 -22.27 5.44
C ALA A 54 -5.32 -21.90 6.01
N SER A 55 -4.28 -21.87 5.17
CA SER A 55 -2.92 -21.48 5.58
C SER A 55 -2.85 -20.04 6.09
N LEU A 56 -3.54 -19.11 5.42
CA LEU A 56 -3.65 -17.71 5.86
C LEU A 56 -4.40 -17.60 7.19
N ALA A 57 -5.44 -18.40 7.38
CA ALA A 57 -6.19 -18.40 8.63
C ALA A 57 -5.36 -18.95 9.81
N GLU A 58 -4.45 -19.90 9.57
CA GLU A 58 -3.50 -20.38 10.60
C GLU A 58 -2.48 -19.30 10.96
N VAL A 59 -1.85 -18.68 9.95
CA VAL A 59 -0.87 -17.61 10.15
C VAL A 59 -1.48 -16.42 10.88
N ARG A 60 -2.69 -16.01 10.50
CA ARG A 60 -3.38 -14.89 11.17
C ARG A 60 -3.84 -15.20 12.60
N ARG A 61 -3.91 -16.47 12.99
CA ARG A 61 -4.18 -16.88 14.37
C ARG A 61 -2.91 -16.98 15.21
N ALA A 62 -1.73 -16.94 14.58
CA ALA A 62 -0.47 -16.93 15.29
C ALA A 62 -0.34 -15.64 16.13
N ASP A 63 0.29 -15.81 17.30
CA ASP A 63 0.55 -14.70 18.21
C ASP A 63 1.53 -13.69 17.59
N LEU A 64 1.30 -12.41 17.86
CA LEU A 64 2.24 -11.36 17.49
C LEU A 64 3.48 -11.45 18.38
N ASP A 65 4.66 -11.18 17.81
CA ASP A 65 5.90 -11.07 18.59
C ASP A 65 5.79 -9.93 19.63
N PRO A 66 5.80 -10.24 20.94
CA PRO A 66 5.64 -9.24 22.00
C PRO A 66 6.74 -8.16 21.97
N ALA A 67 7.94 -8.51 21.52
CA ALA A 67 9.06 -7.57 21.44
C ALA A 67 8.81 -6.52 20.36
N LEU A 68 8.35 -6.93 19.17
CA LEU A 68 8.03 -6.03 18.07
C LEU A 68 6.83 -5.14 18.40
N VAL A 69 5.81 -5.69 19.06
CA VAL A 69 4.63 -4.93 19.53
C VAL A 69 5.03 -3.86 20.54
N THR A 70 5.92 -4.21 21.49
CA THR A 70 6.41 -3.27 22.49
C THR A 70 7.26 -2.17 21.85
N GLU A 71 8.16 -2.52 20.94
CA GLU A 71 8.96 -1.56 20.16
C GLU A 71 8.07 -0.56 19.42
N PHE A 72 7.01 -1.05 18.75
CA PHE A 72 6.07 -0.19 18.03
C PHE A 72 5.37 0.80 18.98
N LEU A 73 4.87 0.32 20.11
CA LEU A 73 4.12 1.13 21.09
C LEU A 73 5.00 2.14 21.83
N GLU A 74 6.24 1.77 22.17
CA GLU A 74 7.22 2.69 22.74
C GLU A 74 7.53 3.81 21.75
N ARG A 75 7.74 3.46 20.48
CA ARG A 75 8.02 4.45 19.43
C ARG A 75 6.83 5.36 19.17
N ALA A 76 5.63 4.82 19.05
CA ALA A 76 4.41 5.61 18.90
C ALA A 76 4.23 6.57 20.09
N GLY A 77 4.59 6.16 21.31
CA GLY A 77 4.52 7.00 22.51
C GLY A 77 5.53 8.15 22.56
N THR A 78 6.53 8.22 21.68
CA THR A 78 7.52 9.32 21.66
C THR A 78 6.92 10.64 21.17
N VAL A 79 5.84 10.59 20.40
CA VAL A 79 5.11 11.75 19.88
C VAL A 79 3.86 11.97 20.71
N LYS A 80 3.71 13.17 21.29
CA LYS A 80 2.61 13.49 22.23
C LYS A 80 1.23 13.24 21.60
N GLU A 81 1.08 13.57 20.33
CA GLU A 81 -0.16 13.43 19.56
C GLU A 81 -0.61 11.97 19.37
N ASP A 82 0.31 11.01 19.48
CA ASP A 82 0.00 9.58 19.34
C ASP A 82 -0.13 8.86 20.70
N THR A 83 0.08 9.55 21.82
CA THR A 83 0.08 8.93 23.16
C THR A 83 -1.25 8.25 23.51
N GLU A 84 -2.37 8.90 23.21
CA GLU A 84 -3.70 8.36 23.45
C GLU A 84 -3.98 7.14 22.55
N ALA A 85 -3.62 7.21 21.27
CA ALA A 85 -3.75 6.09 20.34
C ALA A 85 -2.88 4.89 20.77
N ALA A 86 -1.66 5.16 21.23
CA ALA A 86 -0.76 4.14 21.77
C ALA A 86 -1.30 3.54 23.08
N ALA A 87 -2.00 4.32 23.92
CA ALA A 87 -2.64 3.81 25.13
C ALA A 87 -3.78 2.85 24.80
N PHE A 88 -4.67 3.21 23.86
CA PHE A 88 -5.74 2.30 23.41
C PHE A 88 -5.17 1.02 22.79
N ALA A 89 -4.12 1.14 21.97
CA ALA A 89 -3.47 -0.03 21.40
C ALA A 89 -2.82 -0.94 22.46
N LYS A 90 -2.29 -0.37 23.56
CA LYS A 90 -1.83 -1.16 24.72
C LYS A 90 -2.98 -1.93 25.38
N GLU A 91 -4.15 -1.33 25.51
CA GLU A 91 -5.33 -2.02 26.05
C GLU A 91 -5.79 -3.17 25.15
N ASP A 92 -5.75 -2.98 23.83
CA ASP A 92 -6.05 -4.06 22.86
C ASP A 92 -5.05 -5.22 22.97
N VAL A 93 -3.76 -4.93 23.19
CA VAL A 93 -2.74 -5.97 23.44
C VAL A 93 -3.08 -6.76 24.71
N SER A 94 -3.44 -6.09 25.80
CA SER A 94 -3.88 -6.76 27.03
C SER A 94 -5.12 -7.63 26.79
N ARG A 95 -6.12 -7.11 26.06
CA ARG A 95 -7.33 -7.87 25.68
C ARG A 95 -6.99 -9.10 24.83
N LEU A 96 -6.02 -8.98 23.90
CA LEU A 96 -5.56 -10.10 23.08
C LEU A 96 -4.90 -11.20 23.92
N LEU A 97 -4.11 -10.82 24.93
CA LEU A 97 -3.46 -11.76 25.85
C LEU A 97 -4.48 -12.50 26.74
N GLU A 98 -5.54 -11.83 27.16
CA GLU A 98 -6.59 -12.42 28.03
C GLU A 98 -7.60 -13.28 27.26
N ALA A 99 -7.79 -13.02 25.97
CA ALA A 99 -8.75 -13.74 25.14
C ALA A 99 -8.35 -15.23 24.97
N LYS A 100 -9.27 -16.13 25.33
CA LYS A 100 -9.07 -17.60 25.23
C LYS A 100 -9.71 -18.22 24.00
N ASP A 101 -10.73 -17.57 23.46
CA ASP A 101 -11.47 -18.05 22.30
C ASP A 101 -10.75 -17.68 20.99
N SER A 102 -10.62 -18.64 20.08
CA SER A 102 -9.80 -18.46 18.87
C SER A 102 -10.38 -17.42 17.90
N ASP A 103 -11.69 -17.31 17.79
CA ASP A 103 -12.33 -16.39 16.84
C ASP A 103 -12.29 -14.96 17.39
N SER A 104 -12.52 -14.78 18.70
CA SER A 104 -12.35 -13.50 19.37
C SER A 104 -10.91 -12.99 19.30
N ARG A 105 -9.91 -13.86 19.50
CA ARG A 105 -8.48 -13.50 19.34
C ARG A 105 -8.18 -13.01 17.93
N PHE A 106 -8.69 -13.70 16.91
CA PHE A 106 -8.50 -13.31 15.52
C PHE A 106 -9.08 -11.92 15.23
N GLN A 107 -10.29 -11.63 15.71
CA GLN A 107 -10.91 -10.31 15.57
C GLN A 107 -10.10 -9.21 16.28
N ILE A 108 -9.77 -9.42 17.55
CA ILE A 108 -8.98 -8.45 18.34
C ILE A 108 -7.63 -8.18 17.70
N ARG A 109 -6.96 -9.22 17.18
CA ARG A 109 -5.68 -9.07 16.47
C ARG A 109 -5.84 -8.25 15.19
N GLY A 110 -6.89 -8.50 14.40
CA GLY A 110 -7.19 -7.71 13.20
C GLY A 110 -7.42 -6.24 13.53
N ASP A 111 -8.24 -5.96 14.55
CA ASP A 111 -8.50 -4.61 15.03
C ASP A 111 -7.22 -3.93 15.54
N LEU A 112 -6.37 -4.64 16.27
CA LEU A 112 -5.09 -4.14 16.75
C LEU A 112 -4.15 -3.75 15.60
N LEU A 113 -4.03 -4.60 14.57
CA LEU A 113 -3.23 -4.28 13.38
C LEU A 113 -3.79 -3.08 12.62
N GLN A 114 -5.11 -2.96 12.51
CA GLN A 114 -5.74 -1.78 11.93
C GLN A 114 -5.41 -0.52 12.74
N ARG A 115 -5.42 -0.59 14.07
CA ARG A 115 -5.02 0.55 14.91
C ARG A 115 -3.54 0.92 14.74
N PHE A 116 -2.64 -0.06 14.61
CA PHE A 116 -1.25 0.23 14.28
C PHE A 116 -1.11 0.95 12.94
N GLN A 117 -1.87 0.53 11.93
CA GLN A 117 -1.92 1.19 10.63
C GLN A 117 -2.47 2.62 10.76
N ASP A 118 -3.54 2.83 11.53
CA ASP A 118 -4.09 4.18 11.77
C ASP A 118 -3.07 5.12 12.43
N ILE A 119 -2.25 4.62 13.36
CA ILE A 119 -1.16 5.40 13.98
C ILE A 119 -0.12 5.80 12.93
N VAL A 120 0.27 4.87 12.05
CA VAL A 120 1.18 5.15 10.93
C VAL A 120 0.61 6.22 10.00
N ASP A 121 -0.68 6.11 9.66
CA ASP A 121 -1.35 7.04 8.76
C ASP A 121 -1.50 8.44 9.37
N ARG A 122 -1.77 8.54 10.68
CA ARG A 122 -1.71 9.82 11.41
C ARG A 122 -0.31 10.42 11.38
N SER A 123 0.73 9.61 11.58
CA SER A 123 2.12 10.09 11.48
C SER A 123 2.46 10.57 10.07
N LYS A 124 1.93 9.91 9.03
CA LYS A 124 2.09 10.35 7.64
C LYS A 124 1.37 11.67 7.38
N PHE A 125 0.13 11.82 7.85
CA PHE A 125 -0.61 13.06 7.70
C PHE A 125 0.13 14.25 8.34
N ARG A 126 0.73 14.05 9.52
CA ARG A 126 1.58 15.09 10.15
C ARG A 126 2.82 15.41 9.33
N GLU A 127 3.51 14.40 8.81
CA GLU A 127 4.66 14.60 7.92
C GLU A 127 4.26 15.42 6.69
N ASP A 128 3.14 15.10 6.04
CA ASP A 128 2.65 15.80 4.85
C ASP A 128 2.33 17.28 5.15
N ASN A 129 1.72 17.55 6.31
CA ASN A 129 1.46 18.91 6.76
C ASN A 129 2.76 19.70 6.99
N LEU A 130 3.77 19.08 7.62
CA LEU A 130 5.08 19.70 7.83
C LEU A 130 5.82 19.94 6.51
N ALA A 131 5.71 19.02 5.55
CA ALA A 131 6.24 19.19 4.20
C ALA A 131 5.59 20.38 3.48
N GLY A 132 4.27 20.55 3.63
CA GLY A 132 3.52 21.70 3.14
C GLY A 132 4.02 23.02 3.74
N SER A 133 4.12 23.08 5.06
CA SER A 133 4.65 24.24 5.79
C SER A 133 6.08 24.58 5.37
N LEU A 134 6.95 23.58 5.22
CA LEU A 134 8.33 23.77 4.76
C LEU A 134 8.40 24.38 3.35
N LYS A 135 7.53 23.94 2.43
CA LYS A 135 7.45 24.54 1.08
C LYS A 135 7.06 26.02 1.16
N LEU A 136 6.09 26.35 2.00
CA LEU A 136 5.64 27.73 2.20
C LEU A 136 6.75 28.61 2.79
N TRP A 137 7.51 28.12 3.78
CA TRP A 137 8.64 28.85 4.34
C TRP A 137 9.76 29.06 3.33
N LYS A 138 10.07 28.05 2.51
CA LYS A 138 11.04 28.19 1.42
C LYS A 138 10.62 29.26 0.41
N ALA A 139 9.35 29.26 -0.01
CA ALA A 139 8.83 30.28 -0.91
C ALA A 139 8.91 31.71 -0.29
N LYS A 140 8.65 31.84 1.01
CA LYS A 140 8.82 33.12 1.73
C LYS A 140 10.28 33.57 1.77
N LEU A 141 11.21 32.65 2.01
CA LEU A 141 12.65 32.94 1.97
C LEU A 141 13.09 33.39 0.58
N ASP A 142 12.67 32.69 -0.47
CA ASP A 142 13.00 33.03 -1.86
C ASP A 142 12.47 34.42 -2.22
N LYS A 143 11.23 34.74 -1.82
CA LYS A 143 10.67 36.08 -1.98
C LYS A 143 11.48 37.13 -1.21
N GLY A 144 11.78 36.89 0.07
CA GLY A 144 12.53 37.84 0.90
C GLY A 144 13.93 38.14 0.34
N ARG A 145 14.60 37.13 -0.23
CA ARG A 145 15.88 37.31 -0.94
C ARG A 145 15.72 38.17 -2.20
N ALA A 146 14.72 37.86 -3.03
CA ALA A 146 14.46 38.63 -4.24
C ALA A 146 14.11 40.09 -3.91
N ASP A 147 13.28 40.35 -2.90
CA ASP A 147 12.92 41.69 -2.46
C ASP A 147 14.16 42.48 -1.98
N TYR A 148 15.06 41.82 -1.23
CA TYR A 148 16.34 42.41 -0.81
C TYR A 148 17.27 42.71 -2.00
N GLU A 149 17.47 41.74 -2.90
CA GLU A 149 18.32 41.91 -4.10
C GLU A 149 17.80 43.03 -5.00
N LEU A 150 16.48 43.14 -5.17
CA LEU A 150 15.86 44.23 -5.90
C LEU A 150 16.09 45.59 -5.21
N ALA A 151 15.96 45.66 -3.88
CA ALA A 151 16.22 46.90 -3.15
C ALA A 151 17.69 47.36 -3.25
N VAL A 152 18.63 46.41 -3.30
CA VAL A 152 20.06 46.70 -3.58
C VAL A 152 20.24 47.21 -5.01
N SER A 153 19.62 46.54 -6.00
CA SER A 153 19.69 46.95 -7.41
C SER A 153 19.05 48.30 -7.69
N GLU A 154 18.01 48.68 -6.94
CA GLU A 154 17.31 49.96 -7.04
C GLU A 154 17.98 51.07 -6.20
N GLU A 155 19.13 50.79 -5.55
CA GLU A 155 19.84 51.70 -4.65
C GLU A 155 18.93 52.32 -3.57
N LYS A 156 17.99 51.54 -3.04
CA LYS A 156 17.12 51.99 -1.95
C LYS A 156 17.93 52.31 -0.70
N ASP A 157 17.40 53.19 0.14
CA ASP A 157 18.04 53.60 1.40
C ASP A 157 18.51 52.40 2.24
N ASP A 158 19.68 52.56 2.89
CA ASP A 158 20.30 51.58 3.77
C ASP A 158 19.34 51.02 4.84
N SER A 159 18.42 51.85 5.33
CA SER A 159 17.39 51.44 6.29
C SER A 159 16.48 50.35 5.71
N LYS A 160 16.04 50.53 4.46
CA LYS A 160 15.15 49.58 3.77
C LYS A 160 15.89 48.29 3.41
N GLN A 161 17.15 48.40 2.99
CA GLN A 161 17.97 47.21 2.73
C GLN A 161 18.19 46.37 3.99
N LYS A 162 18.47 47.02 5.13
CA LYS A 162 18.62 46.33 6.43
C LYS A 162 17.33 45.66 6.90
N GLU A 163 16.19 46.32 6.72
CA GLU A 163 14.87 45.75 7.05
C GLU A 163 14.60 44.46 6.25
N LEU A 164 14.82 44.50 4.93
CA LEU A 164 14.59 43.35 4.06
C LEU A 164 15.58 42.21 4.32
N LEU A 165 16.84 42.53 4.62
CA LEU A 165 17.84 41.55 5.01
C LEU A 165 17.44 40.83 6.31
N ALA A 166 16.99 41.58 7.32
CA ALA A 166 16.51 41.01 8.58
C ALA A 166 15.33 40.06 8.36
N LEU A 167 14.37 40.45 7.50
CA LEU A 167 13.22 39.60 7.15
C LEU A 167 13.64 38.32 6.42
N ALA A 168 14.64 38.40 5.53
CA ALA A 168 15.19 37.23 4.86
C ALA A 168 15.92 36.29 5.83
N ASP A 169 16.65 36.84 6.81
CA ASP A 169 17.33 36.06 7.84
C ASP A 169 16.35 35.38 8.81
N ASP A 170 15.25 36.05 9.18
CA ASP A 170 14.19 35.43 9.98
C ASP A 170 13.50 34.30 9.21
N ASN A 171 13.17 34.51 7.93
CA ASN A 171 12.66 33.43 7.08
C ASN A 171 13.64 32.25 6.95
N ARG A 172 14.96 32.51 6.97
CA ARG A 172 15.99 31.45 6.94
C ARG A 172 15.96 30.62 8.23
N LYS A 173 15.74 31.23 9.39
CA LYS A 173 15.56 30.51 10.67
C LYS A 173 14.33 29.61 10.60
N GLU A 174 13.19 30.15 10.16
CA GLU A 174 11.93 29.40 10.01
C GLU A 174 12.08 28.19 9.06
N VAL A 175 12.78 28.36 7.93
CA VAL A 175 13.08 27.24 7.02
C VAL A 175 13.92 26.17 7.71
N THR A 176 14.88 26.58 8.55
CA THR A 176 15.76 25.65 9.29
C THR A 176 14.95 24.85 10.30
N GLU A 177 14.11 25.52 11.10
CA GLU A 177 13.23 24.88 12.09
C GLU A 177 12.23 23.93 11.42
N ALA A 178 11.56 24.37 10.36
CA ALA A 178 10.64 23.54 9.59
C ALA A 178 11.32 22.33 8.95
N THR A 179 12.59 22.47 8.53
CA THR A 179 13.38 21.35 7.99
C THR A 179 13.65 20.30 9.06
N LEU A 180 14.07 20.72 10.26
CA LEU A 180 14.32 19.81 11.38
C LEU A 180 13.04 19.08 11.81
N ALA A 181 11.92 19.81 11.93
CA ALA A 181 10.62 19.23 12.26
C ALA A 181 10.18 18.18 11.23
N PHE A 182 10.30 18.49 9.94
CA PHE A 182 9.98 17.54 8.86
C PHE A 182 10.88 16.29 8.91
N GLN A 183 12.18 16.46 9.11
CA GLN A 183 13.12 15.33 9.21
C GLN A 183 12.80 14.41 10.39
N ALA A 184 12.47 14.98 11.55
CA ALA A 184 12.05 14.23 12.72
C ALA A 184 10.76 13.43 12.45
N ALA A 185 9.74 14.06 11.87
CA ALA A 185 8.47 13.41 11.54
C ALA A 185 8.62 12.28 10.51
N ASN A 186 9.39 12.51 9.44
CA ASN A 186 9.67 11.49 8.43
C ASN A 186 10.43 10.29 9.01
N THR A 187 11.43 10.56 9.87
CA THR A 187 12.18 9.51 10.55
C THR A 187 11.27 8.67 11.44
N HIS A 188 10.44 9.32 12.26
CA HIS A 188 9.46 8.66 13.11
C HIS A 188 8.50 7.78 12.30
N ARG A 189 7.87 8.31 11.24
CA ARG A 189 6.96 7.55 10.38
C ARG A 189 7.66 6.34 9.75
N LYS A 190 8.85 6.53 9.18
CA LYS A 190 9.61 5.43 8.55
C LYS A 190 9.87 4.29 9.52
N GLN A 191 10.24 4.63 10.75
CA GLN A 191 10.51 3.64 11.78
C GLN A 191 9.22 2.90 12.19
N LEU A 192 8.09 3.60 12.37
CA LEU A 192 6.80 2.94 12.63
C LEU A 192 6.40 2.00 11.49
N VAL A 193 6.55 2.41 10.23
CA VAL A 193 6.26 1.57 9.06
C VAL A 193 7.16 0.34 9.05
N GLU A 194 8.45 0.51 9.35
CA GLU A 194 9.39 -0.60 9.38
C GLU A 194 9.05 -1.61 10.47
N THR A 195 8.76 -1.14 11.69
CA THR A 195 8.37 -2.02 12.80
C THR A 195 7.02 -2.70 12.51
N LEU A 196 6.03 -1.99 11.97
CA LEU A 196 4.75 -2.61 11.56
C LEU A 196 4.95 -3.69 10.48
N LYS A 197 5.81 -3.42 9.49
CA LYS A 197 6.15 -4.42 8.48
C LYS A 197 6.83 -5.65 9.07
N LYS A 198 7.65 -5.51 10.12
CA LYS A 198 8.23 -6.65 10.84
C LYS A 198 7.16 -7.44 11.59
N ILE A 199 6.20 -6.76 12.23
CA ILE A 199 5.06 -7.39 12.93
C ILE A 199 4.23 -8.24 11.97
N THR A 200 4.00 -7.77 10.74
CA THR A 200 3.17 -8.46 9.74
C THR A 200 3.97 -9.29 8.73
N ALA A 201 5.29 -9.44 8.89
CA ALA A 201 6.15 -10.07 7.90
C ALA A 201 5.84 -11.55 7.62
N THR A 202 5.19 -12.22 8.57
CA THR A 202 4.79 -13.63 8.46
C THR A 202 3.44 -13.82 7.80
N GLU A 203 2.64 -12.75 7.59
CA GLU A 203 1.39 -12.76 6.82
C GLU A 203 1.63 -12.75 5.31
#